data_AF-A0A7V9LPP2-F1
#
_entry.id   AF-A0A7V9LPP2-F1
#
_cell.length_a   1.000
_cell.length_b   1.000
_cell.length_c   1.000
_cell.angle_alpha   90.00
_cell.angle_beta   90.00
_cell.angle_gamma   90.00
#
_symmetry.space_group_name_H-M   'P 1'
#
loop_
_entity.id
_entity.type
_entity.pdbx_description
1 polymer ?
#
loop_
_entity_poly.entity_id
_entity_poly.type
_entity_poly.pdbx_seq_one_letter_code
_entity_poly.pdbx_strand_id
1 'polypeptide(L)'
;MRPGHQNRVECGSFTPFVAIIAATLLLLAGLVIDGSRQLATAARAVAVAEEAARSSVQQIDPTQGLVTLVPDRAEKAVVDYCEEAKSVDDDVVSCELVDIEPVTQDATIASVTVEAVVKYDPILLDMVTGDSGVEVTESATAFPVEGIDEAILGELPSLEPVVDESLVNPGIGTAPPPDVPTAFPTCQDIPPGLIPDPPGGGQDPPVLPDPPEGELPYCPLPPPDPEPQPDPDPDPTEPTSDPTEPENPDNSGGNG
;
A
#
# COMPACT_ATOMS: atom_id res chain seq x y z
N MET A 1 -16.75 38.19 78.38
CA MET A 1 -16.90 37.01 77.49
C MET A 1 -17.01 37.49 76.05
N ARG A 2 -16.04 37.17 75.19
CA ARG A 2 -16.07 37.47 73.74
C ARG A 2 -16.05 36.14 72.97
N PRO A 3 -16.84 35.98 71.90
CA PRO A 3 -16.98 34.70 71.21
C PRO A 3 -15.77 34.42 70.31
N GLY A 4 -15.26 33.19 70.36
CA GLY A 4 -14.24 32.69 69.47
C GLY A 4 -14.78 32.56 68.05
N HIS A 5 -14.18 33.31 67.12
CA HIS A 5 -14.47 33.24 65.70
C HIS A 5 -13.97 31.89 65.17
N GLN A 6 -14.88 30.95 64.93
CA GLN A 6 -14.57 29.71 64.23
C GLN A 6 -14.31 30.09 62.77
N ASN A 7 -13.03 30.19 62.40
CA ASN A 7 -12.61 30.19 61.01
C ASN A 7 -13.04 28.83 60.41
N ARG A 8 -14.25 28.78 59.86
CA ARG A 8 -14.68 27.69 59.00
C ARG A 8 -13.80 27.78 57.77
N VAL A 9 -12.86 26.87 57.69
CA VAL A 9 -11.96 26.74 56.56
C VAL A 9 -12.83 26.26 55.39
N GLU A 10 -13.28 27.20 54.56
CA GLU A 10 -13.97 26.91 53.29
C GLU A 10 -12.96 26.37 52.26
N CYS A 11 -12.36 25.21 52.53
CA CYS A 11 -11.41 24.53 51.63
C CYS A 11 -12.01 23.29 50.96
N GLY A 12 -13.33 23.13 50.96
CA GLY A 12 -13.98 21.87 50.54
C GLY A 12 -14.65 21.87 49.16
N SER A 13 -14.91 23.03 48.53
CA SER A 13 -15.75 23.08 47.31
C SER A 13 -14.98 22.85 46.01
N PHE A 14 -13.67 23.13 45.97
CA PHE A 14 -12.92 23.06 44.72
C PHE A 14 -12.40 21.63 44.43
N THR A 15 -12.06 20.88 45.48
CA THR A 15 -11.58 19.49 45.38
C THR A 15 -12.55 18.54 44.64
N PRO A 16 -13.87 18.52 44.92
CA PRO A 16 -14.78 17.64 44.18
C PRO A 16 -14.92 18.04 42.71
N PHE A 17 -14.89 19.34 42.40
CA PHE A 17 -14.94 19.81 41.01
C PHE A 17 -13.71 19.36 40.21
N VAL A 18 -12.51 19.55 40.77
CA VAL A 18 -11.26 19.11 40.14
C VAL A 18 -11.25 17.59 39.95
N ALA A 19 -11.74 16.83 40.93
CA ALA A 19 -11.81 15.37 40.83
C ALA A 19 -12.70 14.92 39.66
N ILE A 20 -13.87 15.55 39.48
CA ILE A 20 -14.78 15.24 38.36
C ILE A 20 -14.12 15.60 37.02
N ILE A 21 -13.55 16.80 36.89
CA ILE A 21 -12.89 17.22 35.66
C ILE A 21 -11.72 16.29 35.32
N ALA A 22 -10.90 15.92 36.30
CA ALA A 22 -9.82 14.97 36.11
C ALA A 22 -10.35 13.61 35.62
N ALA A 23 -11.42 13.09 36.24
CA ALA A 23 -12.05 11.85 35.81
C ALA A 23 -12.59 11.94 34.37
N THR A 24 -13.24 13.04 33.99
CA THR A 24 -13.74 13.25 32.62
C THR A 24 -12.60 13.32 31.61
N LEU A 25 -11.50 14.02 31.93
CA LEU A 25 -10.33 14.09 31.05
C LEU A 25 -9.64 12.72 30.88
N LEU A 26 -9.56 11.92 31.95
CA LEU A 26 -9.03 10.56 31.87
C LEU A 26 -9.92 9.65 31.01
N LEU A 27 -11.24 9.75 31.15
CA LEU A 27 -12.18 9.02 30.29
C LEU A 27 -12.04 9.41 28.81
N LEU A 28 -11.95 10.71 28.54
CA LEU A 28 -11.77 11.21 27.17
C LEU A 28 -10.44 10.72 26.58
N ALA A 29 -9.35 10.82 27.36
CA ALA A 29 -8.04 10.35 26.92
C ALA A 29 -8.05 8.86 26.57
N GLY A 30 -8.63 8.00 27.41
CA GLY A 30 -8.70 6.58 27.11
C GLY A 30 -9.68 6.24 25.97
N LEU A 31 -10.76 7.00 25.79
CA LEU A 31 -11.64 6.83 24.62
C LEU A 31 -10.89 7.12 23.30
N VAL A 32 -10.04 8.15 23.27
CA VAL A 32 -9.21 8.45 22.10
C VAL A 32 -8.20 7.34 21.83
N ILE A 33 -7.56 6.82 22.88
CA ILE A 33 -6.59 5.72 22.75
C ILE A 33 -7.29 4.46 22.23
N ASP A 34 -8.41 4.06 22.82
CA ASP A 34 -9.16 2.87 22.39
C ASP A 34 -9.72 3.04 20.97
N GLY A 35 -10.25 4.21 20.62
CA GLY A 35 -10.73 4.50 19.28
C GLY A 35 -9.62 4.45 18.21
N SER A 36 -8.42 4.93 18.54
CA SER A 36 -7.27 4.84 17.62
C SER A 36 -6.87 3.39 17.34
N ARG A 37 -6.98 2.50 18.34
CA ARG A 37 -6.68 1.07 18.19
C ARG A 37 -7.75 0.37 17.37
N GLN A 38 -9.02 0.68 17.61
CA GLN A 38 -10.12 0.15 16.80
C GLN A 38 -9.91 0.48 15.31
N LEU A 39 -9.55 1.73 14.99
CA LEU A 39 -9.32 2.13 13.60
C LEU A 39 -8.09 1.44 12.99
N ALA A 40 -7.00 1.30 13.76
CA ALA A 40 -5.82 0.57 13.30
C ALA A 40 -6.13 -0.91 13.02
N THR A 41 -6.93 -1.56 13.88
CA THR A 41 -7.38 -2.94 13.70
C THR A 41 -8.31 -3.08 12.50
N ALA A 42 -9.22 -2.13 12.28
CA ALA A 42 -10.05 -2.10 11.08
C ALA A 42 -9.21 -2.01 9.80
N ALA A 43 -8.22 -1.10 9.76
CA ALA A 43 -7.32 -0.98 8.61
C ALA A 43 -6.53 -2.28 8.36
N ARG A 44 -6.13 -2.99 9.43
CA ARG A 44 -5.45 -4.28 9.33
C ARG A 44 -6.39 -5.38 8.80
N ALA A 45 -7.64 -5.43 9.27
CA ALA A 45 -8.64 -6.37 8.78
C ALA A 45 -8.90 -6.17 7.27
N VAL A 46 -9.04 -4.92 6.84
CA VAL A 46 -9.13 -4.58 5.40
C VAL A 46 -7.90 -5.04 4.64
N ALA A 47 -6.69 -4.79 5.14
CA ALA A 47 -5.46 -5.20 4.45
C ALA A 47 -5.37 -6.73 4.28
N VAL A 48 -5.75 -7.51 5.31
CA VAL A 48 -5.79 -8.98 5.23
C VAL A 48 -6.83 -9.43 4.21
N ALA A 49 -8.04 -8.85 4.24
CA ALA A 49 -9.09 -9.18 3.28
C ALA A 49 -8.69 -8.81 1.84
N GLU A 50 -8.07 -7.65 1.63
CA GLU A 50 -7.61 -7.20 0.32
C GLU A 50 -6.55 -8.12 -0.27
N GLU A 51 -5.57 -8.51 0.53
CA GLU A 51 -4.48 -9.35 0.05
C GLU A 51 -4.96 -10.79 -0.21
N ALA A 52 -5.87 -11.30 0.63
CA ALA A 52 -6.57 -12.55 0.37
C ALA A 52 -7.39 -12.50 -0.93
N ALA A 53 -8.13 -11.41 -1.17
CA ALA A 53 -8.87 -11.22 -2.40
C ALA A 53 -7.91 -11.11 -3.61
N ARG A 54 -6.77 -10.41 -3.47
CA ARG A 54 -5.73 -10.29 -4.50
C ARG A 54 -5.05 -11.61 -4.82
N SER A 55 -4.86 -12.50 -3.84
CA SER A 55 -4.25 -13.82 -4.08
C SER A 55 -5.14 -14.72 -4.94
N SER A 56 -6.46 -14.55 -4.82
CA SER A 56 -7.48 -15.29 -5.56
C SER A 56 -7.56 -14.89 -7.04
N VAL A 57 -7.51 -13.58 -7.34
CA VAL A 57 -7.64 -13.07 -8.72
C VAL A 57 -6.40 -13.32 -9.57
N GLN A 58 -5.29 -13.71 -8.96
CA GLN A 58 -4.10 -14.16 -9.68
C GLN A 58 -4.24 -15.59 -10.26
N GLN A 59 -5.30 -16.32 -9.89
CA GLN A 59 -5.53 -17.70 -10.31
C GLN A 59 -6.22 -17.79 -11.67
N ILE A 60 -5.51 -17.34 -12.70
CA ILE A 60 -6.00 -17.24 -14.07
C ILE A 60 -5.54 -18.44 -14.89
N ASP A 61 -6.36 -18.93 -15.82
CA ASP A 61 -5.95 -19.91 -16.82
C ASP A 61 -5.54 -19.22 -18.15
N PRO A 62 -4.23 -19.16 -18.49
CA PRO A 62 -3.78 -18.51 -19.72
C PRO A 62 -4.08 -19.32 -20.99
N THR A 63 -4.52 -20.58 -20.88
CA THR A 63 -4.63 -21.49 -22.03
C THR A 63 -5.86 -21.23 -22.91
N GLN A 64 -6.83 -20.44 -22.43
CA GLN A 64 -8.07 -20.14 -23.15
C GLN A 64 -8.03 -18.82 -23.94
N GLY A 65 -6.91 -18.09 -23.90
CA GLY A 65 -6.76 -16.82 -24.62
C GLY A 65 -7.58 -15.65 -24.08
N LEU A 66 -8.37 -15.87 -23.02
CA LEU A 66 -9.06 -14.87 -22.21
C LEU A 66 -8.71 -15.11 -20.74
N VAL A 67 -8.64 -14.04 -19.93
CA VAL A 67 -8.45 -14.14 -18.48
C VAL A 67 -9.71 -14.70 -17.84
N THR A 68 -9.83 -16.03 -17.82
CA THR A 68 -10.90 -16.73 -17.12
C THR A 68 -10.43 -17.07 -15.71
N LEU A 69 -11.11 -16.55 -14.70
CA LEU A 69 -10.90 -16.96 -13.31
C LEU A 69 -11.31 -18.44 -13.16
N VAL A 70 -10.47 -19.25 -12.52
CA VAL A 70 -10.83 -20.63 -12.17
C VAL A 70 -11.33 -20.65 -10.72
N PRO A 71 -12.65 -20.79 -10.47
CA PRO A 71 -13.22 -20.62 -9.12
C PRO A 71 -12.58 -21.53 -8.08
N ASP A 72 -12.36 -22.81 -8.40
CA ASP A 72 -11.73 -23.78 -7.49
C ASP A 72 -10.30 -23.39 -7.09
N ARG A 73 -9.53 -22.75 -8.00
CA ARG A 73 -8.17 -22.28 -7.68
C ARG A 73 -8.20 -20.99 -6.89
N ALA A 74 -9.13 -20.09 -7.21
CA ALA A 74 -9.33 -18.84 -6.50
C ALA A 74 -9.73 -19.09 -5.03
N GLU A 75 -10.71 -19.98 -4.81
CA GLU A 75 -11.12 -20.40 -3.46
C GLU A 75 -9.96 -21.00 -2.68
N LYS A 76 -9.20 -21.90 -3.32
CA LYS A 76 -8.02 -22.49 -2.70
C LYS A 76 -6.97 -21.44 -2.33
N ALA A 77 -6.73 -20.44 -3.18
CA ALA A 77 -5.76 -19.38 -2.90
C ALA A 77 -6.18 -18.50 -1.71
N VAL A 78 -7.47 -18.19 -1.56
CA VAL A 78 -7.98 -17.50 -0.37
C VAL A 78 -7.74 -18.36 0.88
N VAL A 79 -8.08 -19.64 0.84
CA VAL A 79 -7.88 -20.56 1.99
C VAL A 79 -6.41 -20.64 2.38
N ASP A 80 -5.51 -20.84 1.40
CA ASP A 80 -4.08 -20.94 1.64
C ASP A 80 -3.53 -19.64 2.25
N TYR A 81 -3.93 -18.46 1.74
CA TYR A 81 -3.53 -17.16 2.31
C TYR A 81 -4.09 -16.95 3.72
N CYS A 82 -5.38 -17.24 3.93
CA CYS A 82 -6.02 -17.06 5.23
C CYS A 82 -5.42 -17.98 6.32
N GLU A 83 -5.00 -19.20 5.96
CA GLU A 83 -4.29 -20.08 6.88
C GLU A 83 -2.91 -19.52 7.24
N GLU A 84 -2.17 -18.99 6.26
CA GLU A 84 -0.88 -18.35 6.49
C GLU A 84 -1.03 -17.09 7.37
N ALA A 85 -1.98 -16.21 7.06
CA ALA A 85 -2.23 -14.99 7.83
C ALA A 85 -2.51 -15.30 9.31
N LYS A 86 -3.36 -16.29 9.59
CA LYS A 86 -3.65 -16.75 10.97
C LYS A 86 -2.45 -17.40 11.65
N SER A 87 -1.54 -18.01 10.89
CA SER A 87 -0.34 -18.62 11.45
C SER A 87 0.73 -17.59 11.85
N VAL A 88 0.72 -16.42 11.21
CA VAL A 88 1.66 -15.32 11.46
C VAL A 88 1.10 -14.34 12.49
N ASP A 89 -0.22 -14.19 12.54
CA ASP A 89 -0.90 -13.20 13.36
C ASP A 89 -2.07 -13.81 14.14
N ASP A 90 -1.86 -14.02 15.44
CA ASP A 90 -2.85 -14.59 16.36
C ASP A 90 -4.09 -13.69 16.54
N ASP A 91 -4.00 -12.40 16.17
CA ASP A 91 -5.13 -11.47 16.24
C ASP A 91 -6.13 -11.69 15.10
N VAL A 92 -5.77 -12.38 14.01
CA VAL A 92 -6.71 -12.74 12.93
C VAL A 92 -7.56 -13.93 13.40
N VAL A 93 -8.80 -13.65 13.79
CA VAL A 93 -9.74 -14.65 14.31
C VAL A 93 -10.35 -15.47 13.16
N SER A 94 -10.81 -14.78 12.11
CA SER A 94 -11.33 -15.42 10.91
C SER A 94 -10.89 -14.67 9.64
N CYS A 95 -10.91 -15.39 8.53
CA CYS A 95 -10.57 -14.94 7.19
C CYS A 95 -11.19 -15.98 6.28
N GLU A 96 -12.18 -15.58 5.49
CA GLU A 96 -12.95 -16.49 4.65
C GLU A 96 -13.49 -15.84 3.38
N LEU A 97 -13.62 -16.65 2.34
CA LEU A 97 -14.27 -16.27 1.10
C LEU A 97 -15.78 -16.09 1.37
N VAL A 98 -16.29 -14.91 1.07
CA VAL A 98 -17.73 -14.61 1.19
C VAL A 98 -18.45 -14.89 -0.11
N ASP A 99 -17.89 -14.41 -1.23
CA ASP A 99 -18.58 -14.47 -2.51
C ASP A 99 -17.63 -14.47 -3.71
N ILE A 100 -18.09 -15.07 -4.81
CA ILE A 100 -17.50 -14.99 -6.14
C ILE A 100 -18.63 -14.70 -7.12
N GLU A 101 -18.72 -13.46 -7.57
CA GLU A 101 -19.78 -13.02 -8.48
C GLU A 101 -19.23 -12.80 -9.90
N PRO A 102 -19.88 -13.32 -10.95
CA PRO A 102 -19.51 -13.00 -12.32
C PRO A 102 -19.88 -11.53 -12.63
N VAL A 103 -18.90 -10.75 -13.06
CA VAL A 103 -19.06 -9.34 -13.48
C VAL A 103 -19.57 -9.26 -14.92
N THR A 104 -19.18 -10.23 -15.76
CA THR A 104 -19.61 -10.35 -17.16
C THR A 104 -20.65 -11.45 -17.34
N GLN A 105 -21.54 -11.30 -18.33
CA GLN A 105 -22.58 -12.30 -18.65
C GLN A 105 -22.01 -13.68 -19.01
N ASP A 106 -20.78 -13.70 -19.54
CA ASP A 106 -20.06 -14.93 -19.92
C ASP A 106 -19.22 -15.51 -18.77
N ALA A 107 -19.30 -14.92 -17.56
CA ALA A 107 -18.57 -15.30 -16.35
C ALA A 107 -17.03 -15.37 -16.50
N THR A 108 -16.49 -14.68 -17.50
CA THR A 108 -15.04 -14.61 -17.75
C THR A 108 -14.35 -13.76 -16.68
N ILE A 109 -14.97 -12.63 -16.32
CA ILE A 109 -14.54 -11.77 -15.23
C ILE A 109 -15.43 -12.07 -14.03
N ALA A 110 -14.82 -12.35 -12.88
CA ALA A 110 -15.52 -12.50 -11.61
C ALA A 110 -14.84 -11.66 -10.53
N SER A 111 -15.64 -11.01 -9.68
CA SER A 111 -15.17 -10.33 -8.48
C SER A 111 -15.14 -11.31 -7.32
N VAL A 112 -14.11 -11.21 -6.48
CA VAL A 112 -13.95 -12.06 -5.31
C VAL A 112 -14.02 -11.20 -4.06
N THR A 113 -14.92 -11.54 -3.14
CA THR A 113 -15.10 -10.85 -1.85
C THR A 113 -14.63 -11.74 -0.72
N VAL A 114 -13.75 -11.22 0.12
CA VAL A 114 -13.22 -11.88 1.31
C VAL A 114 -13.57 -11.05 2.54
N GLU A 115 -13.93 -11.72 3.63
CA GLU A 115 -14.13 -11.11 4.94
C GLU A 115 -13.02 -11.55 5.89
N ALA A 116 -12.52 -10.62 6.70
CA ALA A 116 -11.54 -10.87 7.74
C ALA A 116 -12.05 -10.30 9.08
N VAL A 117 -11.82 -11.06 10.15
CA VAL A 117 -12.13 -10.66 11.52
C VAL A 117 -10.84 -10.59 12.31
N VAL A 118 -10.54 -9.42 12.85
CA VAL A 118 -9.34 -9.17 13.65
C VAL A 118 -9.73 -8.71 15.05
N LYS A 119 -9.09 -9.28 16.06
CA LYS A 119 -9.30 -8.94 17.46
C LYS A 119 -8.38 -7.81 17.91
N TYR A 120 -8.86 -6.99 18.84
CA TYR A 120 -8.03 -6.10 19.63
C TYR A 120 -8.51 -6.02 21.08
N ASP A 121 -7.59 -5.78 22.01
CA ASP A 121 -7.90 -5.65 23.43
C ASP A 121 -7.94 -4.16 23.83
N PRO A 122 -9.10 -3.51 23.98
CA PRO A 122 -9.16 -2.12 24.44
C PRO A 122 -8.61 -1.95 25.85
N ILE A 123 -8.22 -0.73 26.26
CA ILE A 123 -7.68 -0.49 27.61
C ILE A 123 -8.78 -0.12 28.60
N LEU A 124 -9.67 0.81 28.23
CA LEU A 124 -10.74 1.24 29.13
C LEU A 124 -11.98 0.36 29.03
N LEU A 125 -12.34 -0.06 27.81
CA LEU A 125 -13.53 -0.89 27.62
C LEU A 125 -13.35 -2.28 28.25
N ASP A 126 -12.14 -2.84 28.20
CA ASP A 126 -11.82 -4.16 28.75
C ASP A 126 -12.08 -4.26 30.26
N MET A 127 -11.79 -3.18 31.01
CA MET A 127 -12.11 -3.09 32.44
C MET A 127 -13.62 -3.24 32.73
N VAL A 128 -14.49 -2.91 31.77
CA VAL A 128 -15.95 -2.96 31.93
C VAL A 128 -16.55 -4.21 31.29
N THR A 129 -16.02 -4.66 30.15
CA THR A 129 -16.55 -5.80 29.40
C THR A 129 -15.98 -7.15 29.83
N GLY A 130 -14.85 -7.16 30.58
CA GLY A 130 -14.07 -8.36 30.86
C GLY A 130 -13.23 -8.76 29.65
N ASP A 131 -12.15 -9.53 29.91
CA ASP A 131 -11.02 -9.87 29.02
C ASP A 131 -11.35 -10.62 27.69
N SER A 132 -12.53 -10.42 27.11
CA SER A 132 -12.94 -11.05 25.85
C SER A 132 -12.30 -10.38 24.63
N GLY A 133 -11.76 -9.17 24.77
CA GLY A 133 -11.38 -8.29 23.66
C GLY A 133 -12.57 -7.94 22.75
N VAL A 134 -12.29 -7.22 21.67
CA VAL A 134 -13.27 -6.76 20.69
C VAL A 134 -12.84 -7.22 19.30
N GLU A 135 -13.78 -7.79 18.56
CA GLU A 135 -13.56 -8.23 17.18
C GLU A 135 -14.04 -7.14 16.21
N VAL A 136 -13.29 -6.93 15.14
CA VAL A 136 -13.61 -6.03 14.04
C VAL A 136 -13.70 -6.86 12.77
N THR A 137 -14.85 -6.82 12.12
CA THR A 137 -15.14 -7.53 10.87
C THR A 137 -15.09 -6.53 9.72
N GLU A 138 -14.26 -6.80 8.73
CA GLU A 138 -14.17 -5.99 7.50
C GLU A 138 -14.11 -6.91 6.28
N SER A 139 -14.57 -6.40 5.14
CA SER A 139 -14.52 -7.13 3.87
C SER A 139 -13.83 -6.32 2.78
N ALA A 140 -13.26 -7.04 1.81
CA ALA A 140 -12.63 -6.45 0.64
C ALA A 140 -12.96 -7.25 -0.62
N THR A 141 -13.11 -6.53 -1.73
CA THR A 141 -13.42 -7.11 -3.04
C THR A 141 -12.30 -6.82 -4.03
N ALA A 142 -11.84 -7.85 -4.73
CA ALA A 142 -10.86 -7.73 -5.81
C ALA A 142 -11.48 -8.08 -7.17
N PHE A 143 -10.99 -7.38 -8.19
CA PHE A 143 -11.35 -7.61 -9.59
C PHE A 143 -10.09 -7.99 -10.39
N PRO A 144 -10.14 -8.99 -11.28
CA PRO A 144 -9.06 -9.24 -12.22
C PRO A 144 -9.03 -8.08 -13.23
N VAL A 145 -7.89 -7.40 -13.33
CA VAL A 145 -7.69 -6.32 -14.31
C VAL A 145 -6.85 -6.86 -15.46
N GLU A 146 -7.42 -6.90 -16.66
CA GLU A 146 -6.64 -7.12 -17.88
C GLU A 146 -5.86 -5.84 -18.21
N GLY A 147 -4.56 -5.97 -18.45
CA GLY A 147 -3.71 -4.85 -18.84
C GLY A 147 -4.10 -4.35 -20.23
N ILE A 148 -4.88 -3.28 -20.29
CA ILE A 148 -5.12 -2.38 -21.43
C ILE A 148 -5.39 -3.11 -22.77
N ASP A 149 -6.62 -3.57 -22.97
CA ASP A 149 -7.20 -3.62 -24.32
C ASP A 149 -8.10 -2.38 -24.51
N GLU A 150 -7.47 -1.36 -25.10
CA GLU A 150 -8.02 -0.08 -25.57
C GLU A 150 -8.72 0.83 -24.54
N ALA A 151 -8.54 2.13 -24.74
CA ALA A 151 -9.31 3.14 -24.04
C ALA A 151 -10.82 2.83 -24.21
N ILE A 152 -11.51 2.60 -23.10
CA ILE A 152 -12.96 2.79 -23.01
C ILE A 152 -13.20 4.30 -23.17
N LEU A 153 -13.08 4.77 -24.41
CA LEU A 153 -13.49 6.08 -24.86
C LEU A 153 -14.95 5.94 -25.33
N GLY A 154 -15.89 5.80 -24.40
CA GLY A 154 -17.30 5.91 -24.78
C GLY A 154 -18.36 5.45 -23.79
N GLU A 155 -18.10 4.47 -22.93
CA GLU A 155 -19.17 3.93 -22.09
C GLU A 155 -18.65 3.72 -20.66
N LEU A 156 -18.54 4.82 -19.93
CA LEU A 156 -18.53 4.73 -18.48
C LEU A 156 -19.88 4.09 -18.09
N PRO A 157 -19.92 2.94 -17.38
CA PRO A 157 -21.14 2.59 -16.69
C PRO A 157 -21.49 3.79 -15.81
N SER A 158 -22.67 4.34 -16.01
CA SER A 158 -23.26 5.29 -15.07
C SER A 158 -23.34 4.56 -13.74
N LEU A 159 -22.31 4.71 -12.92
CA LEU A 159 -22.33 4.37 -11.51
C LEU A 159 -23.39 5.28 -10.90
N GLU A 160 -24.63 4.82 -10.89
CA GLU A 160 -25.58 5.36 -9.94
C GLU A 160 -24.93 5.16 -8.57
N PRO A 161 -24.80 6.21 -7.75
CA PRO A 161 -24.25 6.04 -6.42
C PRO A 161 -25.10 4.99 -5.71
N VAL A 162 -24.50 3.85 -5.37
CA VAL A 162 -25.09 2.92 -4.41
C VAL A 162 -25.10 3.66 -3.08
N VAL A 163 -26.20 4.37 -2.83
CA VAL A 163 -26.50 4.90 -1.52
C VAL A 163 -26.97 3.69 -0.73
N ASP A 164 -26.06 3.08 0.02
CA ASP A 164 -26.47 2.11 1.04
C ASP A 164 -27.22 2.88 2.14
N GLU A 165 -28.55 2.93 2.02
CA GLU A 165 -29.44 3.58 3.00
C GLU A 165 -29.44 2.86 4.36
N SER A 166 -28.73 1.73 4.51
CA SER A 166 -28.57 1.02 5.79
C SER A 166 -27.61 1.73 6.76
N LEU A 167 -26.71 2.58 6.27
CA LEU A 167 -25.72 3.30 7.09
C LEU A 167 -26.12 4.75 7.44
N VAL A 168 -27.42 5.06 7.43
CA VAL A 168 -27.91 6.36 7.93
C VAL A 168 -27.86 6.37 9.46
N ASN A 169 -26.71 6.77 10.01
CA ASN A 169 -26.61 7.20 11.39
C ASN A 169 -27.35 8.54 11.55
N PRO A 170 -28.45 8.63 12.30
CA PRO A 170 -29.24 9.86 12.41
C PRO A 170 -28.54 10.82 13.39
N GLY A 171 -27.56 11.59 12.92
CA GLY A 171 -26.92 12.57 13.80
C GLY A 171 -25.91 13.55 13.21
N ILE A 172 -25.35 13.32 12.02
CA ILE A 172 -24.34 14.23 11.46
C ILE A 172 -24.98 15.06 10.36
N GLY A 173 -25.24 16.32 10.66
CA GLY A 173 -25.71 17.30 9.69
C GLY A 173 -24.74 17.38 8.50
N THR A 174 -25.32 17.58 7.32
CA THR A 174 -24.63 17.78 6.04
C THR A 174 -23.69 18.98 6.10
N ALA A 175 -22.44 18.74 6.54
CA ALA A 175 -21.33 19.62 6.21
C ALA A 175 -20.95 19.35 4.74
N PRO A 176 -20.68 20.39 3.93
CA PRO A 176 -20.05 20.19 2.64
C PRO A 176 -18.73 19.44 2.83
N PRO A 177 -18.33 18.57 1.88
CA PRO A 177 -17.05 17.87 1.97
C PRO A 177 -15.92 18.92 2.11
N PRO A 178 -14.91 18.67 2.94
CA PRO A 178 -13.71 19.50 2.91
C PRO A 178 -13.10 19.43 1.50
N ASP A 179 -12.68 20.59 0.97
CA ASP A 179 -11.95 20.68 -0.29
C ASP A 179 -10.68 19.81 -0.19
N VAL A 180 -10.73 18.62 -0.78
CA VAL A 180 -9.54 17.76 -0.93
C VAL A 180 -8.72 18.37 -2.06
N PRO A 181 -7.48 18.85 -1.81
CA PRO A 181 -6.62 19.31 -2.88
C PRO A 181 -6.35 18.14 -3.83
N THR A 182 -6.83 18.25 -5.07
CA THR A 182 -6.86 17.17 -6.06
C THR A 182 -5.52 16.98 -6.78
N ALA A 183 -4.41 17.42 -6.19
CA ALA A 183 -3.09 17.29 -6.81
C ALA A 183 -2.03 17.10 -5.72
N PHE A 184 -1.49 15.89 -5.66
CA PHE A 184 -0.14 15.71 -5.14
C PHE A 184 0.81 16.47 -6.08
N PRO A 185 1.77 17.27 -5.58
CA PRO A 185 2.74 17.92 -6.45
C PRO A 185 3.52 16.83 -7.19
N THR A 186 3.50 16.89 -8.52
CA THR A 186 4.39 16.07 -9.33
C THR A 186 5.81 16.62 -9.21
N CYS A 187 6.84 15.78 -9.36
CA CYS A 187 8.25 16.15 -9.12
C CYS A 187 8.76 17.37 -9.92
N GLN A 188 8.00 17.84 -10.90
CA GLN A 188 8.26 19.05 -11.69
C GLN A 188 8.01 20.37 -10.92
N ASP A 189 7.29 20.33 -9.81
CA ASP A 189 6.90 21.53 -9.05
C ASP A 189 7.86 21.89 -7.90
N ILE A 190 8.94 21.12 -7.69
CA ILE A 190 9.93 21.40 -6.64
C ILE A 190 10.98 22.40 -7.15
N PRO A 191 11.15 23.59 -6.52
CA PRO A 191 12.14 24.57 -6.95
C PRO A 191 13.58 24.01 -6.79
N PRO A 192 14.48 24.23 -7.75
CA PRO A 192 15.86 23.77 -7.67
C PRO A 192 16.58 24.44 -6.49
N GLY A 193 16.98 23.65 -5.50
CA GLY A 193 17.70 24.13 -4.30
C GLY A 193 17.25 23.52 -2.97
N LEU A 194 16.20 22.70 -2.95
CA LEU A 194 15.76 21.95 -1.76
C LEU A 194 16.15 20.47 -1.79
N ILE A 195 16.94 20.03 -2.77
CA ILE A 195 17.48 18.68 -2.81
C ILE A 195 18.75 18.67 -1.94
N PRO A 196 18.81 17.88 -0.86
CA PRO A 196 20.03 17.75 -0.07
C PRO A 196 21.15 17.11 -0.90
N ASP A 197 22.36 17.66 -0.83
CA ASP A 197 23.54 17.07 -1.47
C ASP A 197 23.82 15.68 -0.87
N PRO A 198 24.19 14.68 -1.69
CA PRO A 198 24.54 13.35 -1.19
C PRO A 198 25.82 13.39 -0.34
N PRO A 199 25.93 12.55 0.71
CA PRO A 199 27.17 12.39 1.45
C PRO A 199 28.26 11.81 0.53
N GLY A 200 29.32 12.58 0.31
CA GLY A 200 30.44 12.16 -0.53
C GLY A 200 31.25 11.03 0.10
N GLY A 201 31.53 9.98 -0.69
CA GLY A 201 32.72 9.15 -0.54
C GLY A 201 32.52 7.63 -0.47
N GLY A 202 32.52 6.96 -1.62
CA GLY A 202 33.54 5.94 -1.95
C GLY A 202 33.63 4.62 -1.19
N GLN A 203 32.58 4.10 -0.57
CA GLN A 203 32.57 2.71 -0.06
C GLN A 203 31.26 2.02 -0.43
N ASP A 204 31.35 0.73 -0.76
CA ASP A 204 30.23 -0.15 -1.16
C ASP A 204 29.01 0.07 -0.26
N PRO A 205 27.78 0.16 -0.82
CA PRO A 205 26.61 0.47 -0.03
C PRO A 205 26.32 -0.67 0.95
N PRO A 206 26.16 -0.40 2.25
CA PRO A 206 25.52 -1.36 3.13
C PRO A 206 24.07 -1.56 2.64
N VAL A 207 23.63 -2.82 2.56
CA VAL A 207 22.21 -3.15 2.37
C VAL A 207 21.46 -2.58 3.57
N LEU A 208 20.80 -1.43 3.39
CA LEU A 208 19.94 -0.84 4.40
C LEU A 208 18.63 -1.65 4.45
N PRO A 209 18.08 -1.94 5.64
CA PRO A 209 16.68 -2.36 5.75
C PRO A 209 15.76 -1.21 5.29
N ASP A 210 14.64 -1.56 4.66
CA ASP A 210 13.65 -0.60 4.16
C ASP A 210 13.22 0.38 5.27
N PRO A 211 13.12 1.69 4.97
CA PRO A 211 12.72 2.68 5.95
C PRO A 211 11.23 2.52 6.32
N PRO A 212 10.83 2.83 7.56
CA PRO A 212 9.43 2.84 7.96
C PRO A 212 8.66 3.93 7.19
N GLU A 213 7.46 3.59 6.72
CA GLU A 213 6.60 4.45 5.93
C GLU A 213 6.33 5.79 6.62
N GLY A 214 6.75 6.89 6.00
CA GLY A 214 6.56 8.25 6.53
C GLY A 214 7.54 9.32 6.04
N GLU A 215 8.65 8.94 5.39
CA GLU A 215 9.54 9.90 4.74
C GLU A 215 9.14 10.17 3.29
N LEU A 216 9.41 11.41 2.85
CA LEU A 216 9.02 11.99 1.56
C LEU A 216 9.36 11.07 0.37
N PRO A 217 8.57 11.12 -0.73
CA PRO A 217 8.78 10.27 -1.89
C PRO A 217 10.22 10.41 -2.41
N TYR A 218 10.96 9.31 -2.35
CA TYR A 218 12.29 9.22 -2.94
C TYR A 218 12.13 9.31 -4.46
N CYS A 219 12.64 10.37 -5.06
CA CYS A 219 12.70 10.47 -6.52
C CYS A 219 13.81 9.51 -6.99
N PRO A 220 13.50 8.46 -7.77
CA PRO A 220 14.55 7.67 -8.39
C PRO A 220 15.36 8.61 -9.29
N LEU A 221 16.68 8.58 -9.14
CA LEU A 221 17.58 9.32 -10.05
C LEU A 221 17.29 8.87 -11.49
N PRO A 222 17.36 9.78 -12.48
CA PRO A 222 17.39 9.36 -13.87
C PRO A 222 18.53 8.35 -14.04
N PRO A 223 18.35 7.31 -14.89
CA PRO A 223 19.42 6.37 -15.15
C PRO A 223 20.68 7.15 -15.57
N PRO A 224 21.87 6.74 -15.13
CA PRO A 224 23.10 7.38 -15.58
C PRO A 224 23.11 7.39 -17.10
N ASP A 225 23.53 8.51 -17.69
CA ASP A 225 23.69 8.62 -19.14
C ASP A 225 24.47 7.39 -19.63
N PRO A 226 24.00 6.71 -20.69
CA PRO A 226 24.69 5.54 -21.20
C PRO A 226 26.14 5.92 -21.47
N GLU A 227 27.06 5.16 -20.87
CA GLU A 227 28.49 5.37 -21.11
C GLU A 227 28.73 5.42 -22.62
N PRO A 228 29.57 6.36 -23.11
CA PRO A 228 29.94 6.39 -24.51
C PRO A 228 30.42 4.99 -24.91
N GLN A 229 29.67 4.34 -25.81
CA GLN A 229 30.05 3.02 -26.28
C GLN A 229 31.48 3.11 -26.84
N PRO A 230 32.39 2.18 -26.46
CA PRO A 230 33.69 2.10 -27.09
C PRO A 230 33.48 2.00 -28.60
N ASP A 231 34.20 2.82 -29.36
CA ASP A 231 34.19 2.76 -30.82
C ASP A 231 34.38 1.30 -31.26
N PRO A 232 33.55 0.77 -32.17
CA PRO A 232 33.69 -0.60 -32.62
C PRO A 232 35.08 -0.81 -33.22
N ASP A 233 35.81 -1.78 -32.67
CA ASP A 233 37.06 -2.25 -33.24
C ASP A 233 36.85 -2.59 -34.73
N PRO A 234 37.77 -2.20 -35.63
CA PRO A 234 37.65 -2.51 -37.03
C PRO A 234 37.68 -4.03 -37.25
N ASP A 235 36.63 -4.52 -37.90
CA ASP A 235 36.39 -5.90 -38.30
C ASP A 235 37.60 -6.50 -39.05
N PRO A 236 38.22 -7.59 -38.55
CA PRO A 236 39.31 -8.28 -39.24
C PRO A 236 38.74 -9.32 -40.22
N THR A 237 37.97 -8.87 -41.21
CA THR A 237 37.49 -9.76 -42.27
C THR A 237 37.38 -9.07 -43.63
N GLU A 238 38.48 -8.48 -44.12
CA GLU A 238 38.67 -8.30 -45.57
C GLU A 238 39.79 -9.22 -46.10
N PRO A 239 39.48 -10.16 -47.02
CA PRO A 239 40.50 -10.94 -47.71
C PRO A 239 41.28 -10.03 -48.67
N THR A 240 42.60 -9.97 -48.46
CA THR A 240 43.58 -9.38 -49.35
C THR A 240 43.43 -9.97 -50.76
N SER A 241 42.83 -9.21 -51.66
CA SER A 241 42.91 -9.42 -53.10
C SER A 241 44.30 -9.00 -53.58
N ASP A 242 45.12 -10.03 -53.75
CA ASP A 242 46.34 -10.09 -54.56
C ASP A 242 46.16 -9.41 -55.94
N PRO A 243 46.96 -8.38 -56.26
CA PRO A 243 47.23 -8.01 -57.64
C PRO A 243 48.66 -8.41 -57.98
N THR A 244 48.76 -9.49 -58.75
CA THR A 244 49.97 -9.90 -59.48
C THR A 244 50.52 -8.71 -60.28
N GLU A 245 51.65 -8.18 -59.81
CA GLU A 245 52.45 -7.15 -60.46
C GLU A 245 53.21 -7.75 -61.67
N PRO A 246 53.21 -7.11 -62.84
CA PRO A 246 53.85 -7.63 -64.03
C PRO A 246 55.37 -7.43 -64.03
N GLU A 247 56.05 -8.41 -64.64
CA GLU A 247 57.48 -8.44 -64.97
C GLU A 247 58.01 -7.10 -65.50
N ASN A 248 59.15 -6.65 -64.94
CA ASN A 248 60.07 -5.75 -65.63
C ASN A 248 61.51 -6.23 -65.42
N PRO A 249 62.26 -6.56 -66.49
CA PRO A 249 63.64 -7.03 -66.42
C PRO A 249 64.62 -5.85 -66.63
N ASP A 250 65.69 -5.83 -65.84
CA ASP A 250 67.02 -5.21 -66.06
C ASP A 250 67.58 -4.79 -64.70
N ASN A 251 68.87 -4.83 -64.36
CA ASN A 251 70.12 -5.33 -64.93
C ASN A 251 71.18 -4.97 -63.87
N SER A 252 72.31 -5.67 -63.90
CA SER A 252 73.64 -5.17 -63.50
C SER A 252 74.05 -5.27 -62.02
N GLY A 253 75.16 -6.01 -61.81
CA GLY A 253 76.18 -5.60 -60.84
C GLY A 253 76.72 -6.73 -59.98
N GLY A 254 77.84 -7.32 -60.38
CA GLY A 254 78.54 -8.39 -59.65
C GLY A 254 79.29 -7.95 -58.39
N ASN A 255 79.78 -8.93 -57.63
CA ASN A 255 81.08 -8.91 -56.98
C ASN A 255 81.38 -10.24 -56.28
N GLY A 256 82.65 -10.66 -56.34
CA GLY A 256 83.28 -11.56 -55.36
C GLY A 256 83.50 -13.00 -55.78
#